data_AF-A0A2V4GYR6-F1
#
_entry.id   AF-A0A2V4GYR6-F1
#
_cell.length_a   1.000
_cell.length_b   1.000
_cell.length_c   1.000
_cell.angle_alpha   90.00
_cell.angle_beta   90.00
_cell.angle_gamma   90.00
#
_symmetry.space_group_name_H-M   'P 1'
#
loop_
_entity.id
_entity.type
_entity.pdbx_description
1 polymer ?
#
loop_
_entity_poly.entity_id
_entity_poly.type
_entity_poly.pdbx_seq_one_letter_code
_entity_poly.pdbx_strand_id
1 'polypeptide(L)'
;MASSIRINAEKIFEKAKVPEKEHVIQVDMEIHSLIKVVIDEVTQLKNMLQPRKAISGEDENQRKFRDQRGQSLSDIFRSIDISEIMKNDVRNAMEQFDERLDRLSFSVRKNICKRSQRIAFNMVFSDNEAMSPFPNPVRIYISNERKIYVFGLTLDLGKIHEESSKILEILKEDPRRKTIREPGGILLLIEKLDSSEQF
;
A
#
# COMPACT_ATOMS: atom_id res chain seq x y z
N MET A 1 2.11 -2.95 -11.72
CA MET A 1 1.89 -2.43 -10.35
C MET A 1 0.54 -1.76 -10.25
N ALA A 2 0.34 -0.49 -10.63
CA ALA A 2 -0.96 0.20 -10.46
C ALA A 2 -2.20 -0.59 -10.97
N SER A 3 -2.09 -1.25 -12.14
CA SER A 3 -3.16 -2.13 -12.65
C SER A 3 -3.43 -3.34 -11.77
N SER A 4 -2.38 -3.95 -11.21
CA SER A 4 -2.50 -5.14 -10.38
C SER A 4 -3.01 -4.78 -8.99
N ILE A 5 -2.58 -3.64 -8.43
CA ILE A 5 -3.17 -3.05 -7.21
C ILE A 5 -4.68 -2.88 -7.39
N ARG A 6 -5.11 -2.21 -8.47
CA ARG A 6 -6.53 -1.99 -8.78
C ARG A 6 -7.31 -3.31 -8.86
N ILE A 7 -6.83 -4.27 -9.64
CA ILE A 7 -7.49 -5.57 -9.84
C ILE A 7 -7.58 -6.37 -8.54
N ASN A 8 -6.51 -6.40 -7.74
CA ASN A 8 -6.51 -7.17 -6.50
C ASN A 8 -7.36 -6.50 -5.41
N ALA A 9 -7.43 -5.17 -5.37
CA ALA A 9 -8.37 -4.45 -4.52
C ALA A 9 -9.82 -4.74 -4.91
N GLU A 10 -10.15 -4.73 -6.21
CA GLU A 10 -11.48 -5.11 -6.71
C GLU A 10 -11.86 -6.54 -6.27
N LYS A 11 -10.96 -7.51 -6.42
CA LYS A 11 -11.18 -8.89 -5.95
C LYS A 11 -11.45 -8.96 -4.44
N ILE A 12 -10.74 -8.17 -3.64
CA ILE A 12 -11.00 -8.10 -2.19
C ILE A 12 -12.41 -7.57 -1.93
N PHE A 13 -12.81 -6.50 -2.61
CA PHE A 13 -14.14 -5.88 -2.44
C PHE A 13 -15.28 -6.82 -2.88
N GLU A 14 -15.08 -7.57 -3.95
CA GLU A 14 -16.05 -8.55 -4.46
C GLU A 14 -16.24 -9.74 -3.52
N LYS A 15 -15.14 -10.23 -2.92
CA LYS A 15 -15.19 -11.35 -1.96
C LYS A 15 -15.73 -10.93 -0.61
N ALA A 16 -15.31 -9.76 -0.13
CA ALA A 16 -15.63 -9.28 1.20
C ALA A 16 -16.90 -8.43 1.20
N LYS A 17 -18.02 -8.97 0.71
CA LYS A 17 -19.27 -8.21 0.62
C LYS A 17 -19.76 -7.79 2.01
N VAL A 18 -20.31 -6.57 2.06
CA VAL A 18 -20.99 -6.07 3.26
C VAL A 18 -22.41 -6.68 3.28
N PRO A 19 -22.79 -7.43 4.34
CA PRO A 19 -24.13 -7.98 4.46
C PRO A 19 -25.18 -6.87 4.66
N GLU A 20 -26.40 -7.07 4.17
CA GLU A 20 -27.46 -6.05 4.29
C GLU A 20 -28.12 -5.98 5.67
N LYS A 21 -28.13 -7.08 6.45
CA LYS A 21 -28.96 -7.18 7.67
C LYS A 21 -28.28 -7.71 8.92
N GLU A 22 -26.99 -8.03 8.89
CA GLU A 22 -26.24 -8.53 10.05
C GLU A 22 -24.75 -8.18 9.92
N HIS A 23 -24.01 -8.32 11.02
CA HIS A 23 -22.56 -8.21 11.02
C HIS A 23 -21.90 -9.58 10.81
N VAL A 24 -20.80 -9.62 10.08
CA VAL A 24 -20.04 -10.84 9.80
C VAL A 24 -18.62 -10.72 10.34
N ILE A 25 -18.17 -11.76 11.03
CA ILE A 25 -16.78 -11.99 11.38
C ILE A 25 -16.36 -13.31 10.76
N GLN A 26 -15.28 -13.30 9.98
CA GLN A 26 -14.76 -14.51 9.36
C GLN A 26 -13.23 -14.51 9.30
N VAL A 27 -12.68 -15.70 9.12
CA VAL A 27 -11.27 -15.89 8.76
C VAL A 27 -11.24 -16.22 7.27
N ASP A 28 -10.63 -15.34 6.47
CA ASP A 28 -10.46 -15.54 5.04
C ASP A 28 -8.99 -15.29 4.66
N MET A 29 -8.27 -16.39 4.49
CA MET A 29 -6.84 -16.37 4.16
C MET A 29 -6.58 -15.88 2.73
N GLU A 30 -7.55 -16.01 1.83
CA GLU A 30 -7.43 -15.53 0.46
C GLU A 30 -7.50 -14.01 0.41
N ILE A 31 -8.45 -13.40 1.13
CA ILE A 31 -8.51 -11.95 1.30
C ILE A 31 -7.19 -11.42 1.89
N HIS A 32 -6.66 -12.05 2.93
CA HIS A 32 -5.38 -11.65 3.52
C HIS A 32 -4.20 -11.86 2.57
N SER A 33 -4.24 -12.88 1.71
CA SER A 33 -3.20 -13.08 0.69
C SER A 33 -3.25 -11.99 -0.38
N LEU A 34 -4.44 -11.63 -0.86
CA LEU A 34 -4.64 -10.52 -1.81
C LEU A 34 -4.20 -9.19 -1.21
N ILE A 35 -4.53 -8.93 0.06
CA ILE A 35 -4.09 -7.75 0.80
C ILE A 35 -2.56 -7.66 0.82
N LYS A 36 -1.88 -8.78 1.07
CA LYS A 36 -0.41 -8.81 1.08
C LYS A 36 0.15 -8.43 -0.29
N VAL A 37 -0.42 -8.97 -1.37
CA VAL A 37 -0.03 -8.61 -2.75
C VAL A 37 -0.21 -7.12 -3.00
N VAL A 38 -1.34 -6.54 -2.61
CA VAL A 38 -1.60 -5.09 -2.73
C VAL A 38 -0.54 -4.28 -1.97
N ILE A 39 -0.24 -4.63 -0.72
CA ILE A 39 0.76 -3.92 0.10
C ILE A 39 2.18 -4.02 -0.50
N ASP A 40 2.55 -5.19 -1.01
CA ASP A 40 3.84 -5.43 -1.65
C ASP A 40 3.97 -4.56 -2.91
N GLU A 41 2.94 -4.50 -3.74
CA GLU A 41 2.93 -3.70 -4.97
C GLU A 41 2.86 -2.19 -4.71
N VAL A 42 2.08 -1.73 -3.72
CA VAL A 42 2.05 -0.34 -3.27
C VAL A 42 3.45 0.08 -2.84
N THR A 43 4.14 -0.77 -2.09
CA THR A 43 5.51 -0.49 -1.67
C THR A 43 6.46 -0.40 -2.86
N GLN A 44 6.37 -1.33 -3.81
CA GLN A 44 7.20 -1.27 -5.03
C GLN A 44 6.95 0.00 -5.84
N LEU A 45 5.68 0.39 -5.99
CA LEU A 45 5.28 1.61 -6.69
C LEU A 45 5.82 2.86 -5.99
N LYS A 46 5.56 3.02 -4.69
CA LYS A 46 6.11 4.11 -3.89
C LYS A 46 7.62 4.24 -4.01
N ASN A 47 8.31 3.10 -3.94
CA ASN A 47 9.74 3.03 -4.09
C ASN A 47 10.26 3.38 -5.49
N MET A 48 9.42 3.29 -6.52
CA MET A 48 9.75 3.83 -7.83
C MET A 48 9.61 5.34 -7.85
N LEU A 49 8.66 5.90 -7.11
CA LEU A 49 8.33 7.33 -7.07
C LEU A 49 9.23 8.13 -6.13
N GLN A 50 9.84 7.50 -5.12
CA GLN A 50 10.68 8.18 -4.14
C GLN A 50 12.13 7.68 -4.14
N PRO A 51 13.11 8.58 -3.90
CA PRO A 51 14.46 8.21 -3.50
C PRO A 51 14.44 7.27 -2.29
N ARG A 52 15.21 6.18 -2.33
CA ARG A 52 15.42 5.30 -1.17
C ARG A 52 16.73 5.63 -0.46
N LYS A 53 16.91 5.08 0.75
CA LYS A 53 18.24 4.97 1.38
C LYS A 53 19.20 4.30 0.38
N ALA A 54 20.46 4.74 0.41
CA ALA A 54 21.51 4.17 -0.43
C ALA A 54 21.52 2.65 -0.31
N ILE A 55 21.59 1.97 -1.45
CA ILE A 55 21.72 0.52 -1.49
C ILE A 55 23.18 0.19 -1.17
N SER A 56 23.41 -0.86 -0.38
CA SER A 56 24.79 -1.30 -0.07
C SER A 56 25.54 -1.63 -1.36
N GLY A 57 26.70 -1.00 -1.56
CA GLY A 57 27.51 -1.16 -2.78
C GLY A 57 27.09 -0.28 -3.96
N GLU A 58 26.11 0.62 -3.77
CA GLU A 58 25.71 1.58 -4.80
C GLU A 58 26.72 2.72 -4.94
N ASP A 59 27.13 3.01 -6.18
CA ASP A 59 27.98 4.16 -6.48
C ASP A 59 27.18 5.47 -6.56
N GLU A 60 27.87 6.61 -6.51
CA GLU A 60 27.23 7.93 -6.51
C GLU A 60 26.42 8.22 -7.78
N ASN A 61 26.86 7.71 -8.94
CA ASN A 61 26.18 7.91 -10.22
C ASN A 61 24.89 7.08 -10.29
N GLN A 62 24.92 5.84 -9.82
CA GLN A 62 23.74 4.99 -9.69
C GLN A 62 22.69 5.62 -8.78
N ARG A 63 23.13 6.20 -7.65
CA ARG A 63 22.25 6.92 -6.74
C ARG A 63 21.64 8.16 -7.41
N LYS A 64 22.45 9.00 -8.06
CA LYS A 64 21.98 10.19 -8.79
C LYS A 64 20.95 9.83 -9.84
N PHE A 65 21.21 8.80 -10.64
CA PHE A 65 20.27 8.33 -11.66
C PHE A 65 18.95 7.84 -11.05
N ARG A 66 19.01 7.09 -9.94
CA ARG A 66 17.80 6.63 -9.25
C ARG A 66 16.98 7.80 -8.70
N ASP A 67 17.63 8.80 -8.14
CA ASP A 67 16.97 9.96 -7.55
C ASP A 67 16.32 10.82 -8.67
N GLN A 68 17.01 11.02 -9.79
CA GLN A 68 16.46 11.66 -10.99
C GLN A 68 15.25 10.91 -11.53
N ARG A 69 15.33 9.58 -11.67
CA ARG A 69 14.21 8.72 -12.09
C ARG A 69 13.01 8.86 -11.15
N GLY A 70 13.24 8.85 -9.85
CA GLY A 70 12.20 9.04 -8.85
C GLY A 70 11.50 10.40 -9.02
N GLN A 71 12.29 11.47 -9.12
CA GLN A 71 11.78 12.83 -9.31
C GLN A 71 10.97 12.96 -10.60
N SER A 72 11.51 12.51 -11.75
CA SER A 72 10.81 12.57 -13.03
C SER A 72 9.49 11.80 -13.02
N LEU A 73 9.45 10.63 -12.37
CA LEU A 73 8.20 9.88 -12.22
C LEU A 73 7.23 10.57 -11.27
N SER A 74 7.70 11.14 -10.16
CA SER A 74 6.86 11.89 -9.22
C SER A 74 6.25 13.13 -9.88
N ASP A 75 6.99 13.80 -10.77
CA ASP A 75 6.50 14.99 -11.48
C ASP A 75 5.34 14.66 -12.43
N ILE A 76 5.35 13.48 -13.06
CA ILE A 76 4.24 13.00 -13.90
C ILE A 76 2.94 12.89 -13.11
N PHE A 77 3.02 12.48 -11.84
CA PHE A 77 1.86 12.26 -10.98
C PHE A 77 1.58 13.43 -10.03
N ARG A 78 2.27 14.56 -10.18
CA ARG A 78 2.13 15.71 -9.27
C ARG A 78 0.73 16.32 -9.23
N SER A 79 -0.07 16.10 -10.28
CA SER A 79 -1.46 16.57 -10.39
C SER A 79 -2.48 15.71 -9.65
N ILE A 80 -2.09 14.56 -9.09
CA ILE A 80 -2.99 13.66 -8.37
C ILE A 80 -2.53 13.45 -6.93
N ASP A 81 -3.50 13.35 -6.01
CA ASP A 81 -3.23 12.89 -4.65
C ASP A 81 -3.01 11.37 -4.66
N ILE A 82 -1.82 10.94 -4.24
CA ILE A 82 -1.43 9.54 -4.05
C ILE A 82 -0.97 9.28 -2.60
N SER A 83 -1.46 10.08 -1.65
CA SER A 83 -0.96 10.09 -0.27
C SER A 83 -1.07 8.74 0.45
N GLU A 84 -2.08 7.92 0.16
CA GLU A 84 -2.22 6.60 0.79
C GLU A 84 -1.16 5.62 0.29
N ILE A 85 -0.89 5.59 -1.02
CA ILE A 85 0.21 4.82 -1.63
C ILE A 85 1.57 5.27 -1.06
N MET A 86 1.71 6.55 -0.72
CA MET A 86 2.96 7.10 -0.18
C MET A 86 3.15 6.84 1.33
N LYS A 87 2.14 6.35 2.06
CA LYS A 87 2.29 6.01 3.49
C LYS A 87 3.33 4.91 3.70
N ASN A 88 4.13 5.04 4.76
CA ASN A 88 5.29 4.19 5.04
C ASN A 88 4.99 3.01 5.98
N ASP A 89 3.82 2.97 6.61
CA ASP A 89 3.78 2.39 7.95
C ASP A 89 3.31 0.92 7.98
N VAL A 90 2.45 0.52 7.04
CA VAL A 90 1.76 -0.78 7.14
C VAL A 90 2.64 -1.95 6.74
N ARG A 91 3.48 -1.81 5.70
CA ARG A 91 4.46 -2.87 5.37
C ARG A 91 5.49 -3.05 6.48
N ASN A 92 6.03 -1.95 7.02
CA ASN A 92 6.99 -2.02 8.13
C ASN A 92 6.39 -2.74 9.34
N ALA A 93 5.09 -2.52 9.61
CA ALA A 93 4.39 -3.23 10.68
C ALA A 93 4.16 -4.73 10.40
N MET A 94 4.08 -5.12 9.12
CA MET A 94 4.05 -6.53 8.74
C MET A 94 5.44 -7.18 8.76
N GLU A 95 6.52 -6.44 8.44
CA GLU A 95 7.90 -6.94 8.50
C GLU A 95 8.39 -7.08 9.95
N GLN A 96 7.95 -6.21 10.85
CA GLN A 96 8.25 -6.26 12.29
C GLN A 96 7.13 -6.94 13.09
N PHE A 97 6.51 -7.97 12.51
CA PHE A 97 5.34 -8.61 13.09
C PHE A 97 5.59 -9.15 14.49
N ASP A 98 6.65 -9.94 14.67
CA ASP A 98 6.97 -10.61 15.94
C ASP A 98 7.22 -9.58 17.06
N GLU A 99 8.04 -8.57 16.80
CA GLU A 99 8.35 -7.50 17.77
C GLU A 99 7.08 -6.71 18.17
N ARG A 100 6.16 -6.50 17.24
CA ARG A 100 4.90 -5.81 17.51
C ARG A 100 3.91 -6.70 18.26
N LEU A 101 3.90 -8.00 17.98
CA LEU A 101 3.09 -8.98 18.70
C LEU A 101 3.53 -9.11 20.16
N ASP A 102 4.83 -9.13 20.41
CA ASP A 102 5.39 -9.18 21.77
C ASP A 102 5.01 -7.92 22.56
N ARG A 103 5.14 -6.74 21.96
CA ARG A 103 4.73 -5.47 22.57
C ARG A 103 3.25 -5.42 22.89
N LEU A 104 2.40 -5.89 21.97
CA LEU A 104 0.95 -5.95 22.19
C LEU A 104 0.61 -6.94 23.32
N SER A 105 1.19 -8.13 23.29
CA SER A 105 0.97 -9.19 24.29
C SER A 105 1.39 -8.71 25.69
N PHE A 106 2.53 -8.03 25.81
CA PHE A 106 2.96 -7.41 27.05
C PHE A 106 1.97 -6.35 27.55
N SER A 107 1.47 -5.50 26.64
CA SER A 107 0.53 -4.41 26.96
C SER A 107 -0.83 -4.95 27.44
N VAL A 108 -1.34 -6.00 26.80
CA VAL A 108 -2.57 -6.70 27.21
C VAL A 108 -2.37 -7.35 28.58
N ARG A 109 -1.29 -8.10 28.78
CA ARG A 109 -0.98 -8.75 30.07
C ARG A 109 -0.89 -7.77 31.24
N LYS A 110 -0.41 -6.55 30.99
CA LYS A 110 -0.30 -5.50 32.02
C LYS A 110 -1.59 -4.69 32.22
N ASN A 111 -2.70 -5.03 31.55
CA ASN A 111 -3.93 -4.24 31.51
C ASN A 111 -3.71 -2.76 31.11
N ILE A 112 -2.65 -2.48 30.35
CA ILE A 112 -2.34 -1.15 29.83
C ILE A 112 -3.22 -0.86 28.59
N CYS A 113 -3.70 -1.92 27.93
CA CYS A 113 -4.51 -1.80 26.74
C CYS A 113 -5.93 -1.31 27.09
N LYS A 114 -6.20 -0.02 26.82
CA LYS A 114 -7.47 0.64 27.18
C LYS A 114 -8.68 0.21 26.34
N ARG A 115 -8.49 -0.42 25.17
CA ARG A 115 -9.57 -0.71 24.22
C ARG A 115 -10.27 -2.05 24.46
N SER A 116 -9.51 -3.13 24.58
CA SER A 116 -10.06 -4.47 24.75
C SER A 116 -8.99 -5.41 25.29
N GLN A 117 -9.40 -6.48 25.96
CA GLN A 117 -8.54 -7.62 26.33
C GLN A 117 -8.46 -8.67 25.21
N ARG A 118 -9.28 -8.49 24.16
CA ARG A 118 -9.36 -9.41 23.03
C ARG A 118 -8.40 -8.94 21.93
N ILE A 119 -7.80 -9.90 21.24
CA ILE A 119 -6.91 -9.69 20.10
C ILE A 119 -7.54 -10.38 18.91
N ALA A 120 -7.63 -9.69 17.77
CA ALA A 120 -8.10 -10.28 16.53
C ALA A 120 -6.98 -10.27 15.49
N PHE A 121 -6.76 -11.44 14.89
CA PHE A 121 -5.64 -11.71 14.00
C PHE A 121 -6.11 -12.48 12.77
N ASN A 122 -5.72 -12.01 11.58
CA ASN A 122 -6.12 -12.55 10.28
C ASN A 122 -7.64 -12.68 10.13
N MET A 123 -8.38 -11.68 10.61
CA MET A 123 -9.84 -11.65 10.52
C MET A 123 -10.34 -10.64 9.49
N VAL A 124 -11.53 -10.90 8.97
CA VAL A 124 -12.30 -10.00 8.11
C VAL A 124 -13.61 -9.71 8.82
N PHE A 125 -13.88 -8.44 9.06
CA PHE A 125 -15.12 -7.96 9.67
C PHE A 125 -15.94 -7.23 8.60
N SER A 126 -17.27 -7.34 8.66
CA SER A 126 -18.13 -6.50 7.83
C SER A 126 -17.95 -5.02 8.19
N ASP A 127 -17.86 -4.70 9.47
CA ASP A 127 -17.83 -3.35 10.05
C ASP A 127 -17.24 -3.37 11.48
N ASN A 128 -17.03 -2.20 12.07
CA ASN A 128 -16.50 -2.09 13.45
C ASN A 128 -17.46 -2.58 14.53
N GLU A 129 -18.76 -2.59 14.26
CA GLU A 129 -19.80 -2.95 15.23
C GLU A 129 -20.02 -4.46 15.33
N ALA A 130 -19.46 -5.23 14.37
CA ALA A 130 -19.43 -6.68 14.37
C ALA A 130 -18.95 -7.29 15.70
N MET A 131 -18.11 -6.57 16.45
CA MET A 131 -17.67 -6.99 17.77
C MET A 131 -17.56 -5.81 18.74
N SER A 132 -18.30 -5.87 19.86
CA SER A 132 -18.24 -4.86 20.92
C SER A 132 -17.79 -5.47 22.27
N PRO A 133 -16.75 -4.91 22.94
CA PRO A 133 -15.87 -3.86 22.44
C PRO A 133 -14.96 -4.35 21.30
N PHE A 134 -14.60 -3.44 20.40
CA PHE A 134 -13.73 -3.75 19.25
C PHE A 134 -12.38 -4.32 19.72
N PRO A 135 -11.93 -5.47 19.19
CA PRO A 135 -10.69 -6.11 19.62
C PRO A 135 -9.46 -5.30 19.21
N ASN A 136 -8.31 -5.58 19.82
CA ASN A 136 -7.05 -5.02 19.34
C ASN A 136 -6.69 -5.65 17.99
N PRO A 137 -6.55 -4.85 16.91
CA PRO A 137 -6.29 -5.37 15.59
C PRO A 137 -4.80 -5.67 15.42
N VAL A 138 -4.44 -6.96 15.42
CA VAL A 138 -3.12 -7.39 14.92
C VAL A 138 -3.13 -7.34 13.40
N ARG A 139 -4.17 -7.91 12.79
CA ARG A 139 -4.43 -7.84 11.36
C ARG A 139 -5.91 -8.09 11.09
N ILE A 140 -6.66 -7.01 10.86
CA ILE A 140 -8.10 -7.05 10.56
C ILE A 140 -8.34 -6.26 9.28
N TYR A 141 -9.15 -6.81 8.38
CA TYR A 141 -9.73 -6.04 7.28
C TYR A 141 -11.21 -5.78 7.58
N ILE A 142 -11.67 -4.55 7.37
CA ILE A 142 -13.06 -4.14 7.57
C ILE A 142 -13.66 -3.78 6.22
N SER A 143 -14.62 -4.58 5.77
CA SER A 143 -15.19 -4.52 4.43
C SER A 143 -15.93 -3.21 4.15
N ASN A 144 -16.77 -2.75 5.08
CA ASN A 144 -17.58 -1.54 4.91
C ASN A 144 -16.71 -0.29 4.77
N GLU A 145 -15.56 -0.28 5.44
CA GLU A 145 -14.61 0.84 5.36
C GLU A 145 -13.56 0.66 4.28
N ARG A 146 -13.41 -0.57 3.75
CA ARG A 146 -12.30 -0.99 2.89
C ARG A 146 -10.94 -0.70 3.51
N LYS A 147 -10.83 -0.82 4.84
CA LYS A 147 -9.61 -0.50 5.60
C LYS A 147 -8.98 -1.72 6.22
N ILE A 148 -7.66 -1.71 6.29
CA ILE A 148 -6.87 -2.71 7.01
C ILE A 148 -6.32 -2.05 8.28
N TYR A 149 -6.49 -2.74 9.39
CA TYR A 149 -5.94 -2.38 10.69
C TYR A 149 -4.83 -3.37 11.06
N VAL A 150 -3.61 -2.85 11.28
CA VAL A 150 -2.42 -3.65 11.60
C VAL A 150 -1.66 -3.00 12.76
N PHE A 151 -1.66 -3.62 13.93
CA PHE A 151 -0.96 -3.12 15.13
C PHE A 151 -1.22 -1.63 15.44
N GLY A 152 -2.48 -1.19 15.33
CA GLY A 152 -2.88 0.19 15.55
C GLY A 152 -2.64 1.16 14.40
N LEU A 153 -2.03 0.70 13.31
CA LEU A 153 -1.96 1.44 12.04
C LEU A 153 -3.17 1.11 11.17
N THR A 154 -3.50 2.03 10.28
CA THR A 154 -4.60 1.88 9.33
C THR A 154 -4.12 2.17 7.92
N LEU A 155 -4.51 1.31 6.99
CA LEU A 155 -4.34 1.48 5.55
C LEU A 155 -5.71 1.51 4.87
N ASP A 156 -5.95 2.52 4.05
CA ASP A 156 -7.20 2.65 3.29
C ASP A 156 -7.06 1.99 1.91
N LEU A 157 -7.61 0.78 1.78
CA LEU A 157 -7.54 0.01 0.55
C LEU A 157 -8.47 0.58 -0.53
N GLY A 158 -9.57 1.22 -0.10
CA GLY A 158 -10.45 1.98 -0.99
C GLY A 158 -9.69 3.16 -1.63
N LYS A 159 -9.00 3.96 -0.82
CA LYS A 159 -8.19 5.07 -1.31
C LYS A 159 -7.04 4.59 -2.21
N ILE A 160 -6.34 3.50 -1.84
CA ILE A 160 -5.31 2.90 -2.70
C ILE A 160 -5.85 2.48 -4.07
N HIS A 161 -7.06 1.91 -4.12
CA HIS A 161 -7.73 1.55 -5.39
C HIS A 161 -8.00 2.78 -6.25
N GLU A 162 -8.52 3.85 -5.65
CA GLU A 162 -8.79 5.12 -6.34
C GLU A 162 -7.49 5.76 -6.87
N GLU A 163 -6.47 5.87 -6.01
CA GLU A 163 -5.16 6.45 -6.38
C GLU A 163 -4.50 5.64 -7.51
N SER A 164 -4.57 4.31 -7.44
CA SER A 164 -4.06 3.43 -8.50
C SER A 164 -4.82 3.61 -9.82
N SER A 165 -6.13 3.84 -9.75
CA SER A 165 -6.96 4.12 -10.93
C SER A 165 -6.56 5.43 -11.60
N LYS A 166 -6.35 6.50 -10.81
CA LYS A 166 -5.88 7.81 -11.31
C LYS A 166 -4.50 7.72 -11.96
N ILE A 167 -3.57 6.95 -11.36
CA ILE A 167 -2.26 6.69 -11.97
C ILE A 167 -2.42 6.04 -13.36
N LEU A 168 -3.32 5.06 -13.50
CA LEU A 168 -3.57 4.41 -14.78
C LEU A 168 -4.19 5.35 -15.82
N GLU A 169 -5.03 6.29 -15.39
CA GLU A 169 -5.62 7.31 -16.26
C GLU A 169 -4.56 8.27 -16.79
N ILE A 170 -3.72 8.85 -15.92
CA ILE A 170 -2.59 9.69 -16.34
C ILE A 170 -1.69 8.93 -17.32
N LEU A 171 -1.37 7.67 -17.02
CA LEU A 171 -0.55 6.85 -17.91
C LEU A 171 -1.25 6.52 -19.24
N LYS A 172 -2.58 6.55 -19.34
CA LYS A 172 -3.30 6.39 -20.62
C LYS A 172 -3.24 7.66 -21.47
N GLU A 173 -3.28 8.81 -20.84
CA GLU A 173 -3.28 10.11 -21.50
C GLU A 173 -1.88 10.60 -21.87
N ASP A 174 -0.83 9.99 -21.32
CA ASP A 174 0.56 10.37 -21.59
C ASP A 174 0.90 10.21 -23.10
N PRO A 175 1.21 11.31 -23.81
CA PRO A 175 1.52 11.28 -25.23
C PRO A 175 2.77 10.45 -25.56
N ARG A 176 3.67 10.23 -24.59
CA ARG A 176 4.87 9.38 -24.75
C ARG A 176 4.52 7.89 -24.89
N ARG A 177 3.27 7.50 -24.63
CA ARG A 177 2.80 6.11 -24.77
C ARG A 177 2.45 5.73 -26.21
N LYS A 178 2.20 6.70 -27.10
CA LYS A 178 1.78 6.44 -28.50
C LYS A 178 2.81 5.63 -29.31
N THR A 179 4.03 5.51 -28.82
CA THR A 179 5.14 4.77 -29.44
C THR A 179 5.18 3.29 -29.06
N ILE A 180 4.31 2.79 -28.17
CA ILE A 180 4.45 1.45 -27.58
C ILE A 180 3.20 0.61 -27.86
N ARG A 181 3.35 -0.43 -28.68
CA ARG A 181 2.26 -1.31 -29.15
C ARG A 181 2.08 -2.61 -28.35
N GLU A 182 2.90 -2.89 -27.34
CA GLU A 182 2.82 -4.13 -26.55
C GLU A 182 2.77 -3.90 -25.02
N PRO A 183 2.08 -4.76 -24.25
CA PRO A 183 2.11 -4.70 -22.80
C PRO A 183 3.49 -5.12 -22.27
N GLY A 184 4.24 -4.16 -21.73
CA GLY A 184 5.57 -4.35 -21.15
C GLY A 184 6.01 -3.13 -20.34
N GLY A 185 7.01 -3.29 -19.47
CA GLY A 185 7.56 -2.21 -18.65
C GLY A 185 8.35 -1.20 -19.48
N ILE A 186 8.03 0.09 -19.35
CA ILE A 186 8.81 1.17 -19.94
C ILE A 186 10.00 1.46 -19.03
N LEU A 187 11.20 1.18 -19.50
CA LEU A 187 12.40 1.88 -19.04
C LEU A 187 12.36 3.27 -19.68
N LEU A 188 11.97 4.28 -18.88
CA LEU A 188 12.16 5.66 -19.30
C LEU A 188 13.67 5.92 -19.32
N LEU A 189 14.26 5.88 -20.50
CA LEU A 189 15.57 6.48 -20.75
C LEU A 189 15.37 7.99 -20.60
N ILE A 190 15.84 8.53 -19.47
CA ILE A 190 16.00 9.98 -19.33
C ILE A 190 17.15 10.32 -20.29
N GLU A 191 16.83 10.86 -21.46
CA GLU A 191 17.84 11.41 -22.35
C GLU A 191 18.62 12.49 -21.60
N LYS A 192 19.95 12.50 -21.83
CA LYS A 192 20.86 13.47 -21.23
C LYS A 192 20.26 14.87 -21.36
N LEU A 193 19.96 15.50 -20.22
CA LEU A 193 19.92 16.95 -20.16
C LEU A 193 21.31 17.44 -20.55
N ASP A 194 21.34 18.33 -21.53
CA ASP A 194 22.53 18.86 -22.17
C ASP A 194 23.67 19.12 -21.17
N SER A 195 24.85 18.61 -21.51
CA SER A 195 26.11 19.10 -20.99
C SER A 195 26.38 20.48 -21.58
N SER A 196 25.60 21.47 -21.13
CA SER A 196 25.78 22.88 -21.39
C SER A 196 25.95 23.63 -20.07
N GLU A 197 26.95 23.24 -19.29
CA GLU A 197 27.63 24.19 -18.40
C GLU A 197 29.12 24.17 -18.71
N GLN A 198 29.53 25.32 -19.27
CA GLN A 198 30.86 25.77 -19.57
C GLN A 198 31.71 25.79 -18.30
N PHE A 199 32.96 25.31 -18.39
CA PHE A 199 34.18 26.03 -17.98
C PHE A 199 35.37 25.46 -18.75
#